data_AF-A0A0F9RCU0-F1
#
_entry.id   AF-A0A0F9RCU0-F1
#
_cell.length_a   1.000
_cell.length_b   1.000
_cell.length_c   1.000
_cell.angle_alpha   90.00
_cell.angle_beta   90.00
_cell.angle_gamma   90.00
#
_symmetry.space_group_name_H-M   'P 1'
#
loop_
_entity.id
_entity.type
_entity.pdbx_description
1 polymer ?
#
loop_
_entity_poly.entity_id
_entity_poly.type
_entity_poly.pdbx_seq_one_letter_code
_entity_poly.pdbx_strand_id
1 'polypeptide(L)'
;MDKIGFDIDYAWAAGLFDGEGSITITNPKDRPNPRIYLTLSMTCEKSVRQFHKIVGVGTVTERFEGVIKGYKPQWRWSTESSPKSCNFRQKTRPVSHY
;
A
#
# COMPACT_ATOMS: atom_id res chain seq x y z
N MET A 1 -13.45 -19.59 3.83
CA MET A 1 -12.89 -18.28 4.25
C MET A 1 -14.08 -17.38 4.43
N ASP A 2 -14.40 -17.10 5.67
CA ASP A 2 -15.66 -16.48 6.08
C ASP A 2 -15.63 -15.00 5.69
N LYS A 3 -16.63 -14.55 4.93
CA LYS A 3 -16.72 -13.18 4.37
C LYS A 3 -16.53 -12.09 5.43
N ILE A 4 -16.94 -12.38 6.67
CA ILE A 4 -16.86 -11.46 7.82
C ILE A 4 -15.41 -11.09 8.14
N GLY A 5 -14.46 -12.02 8.05
CA GLY A 5 -13.05 -11.73 8.34
C GLY A 5 -12.38 -10.85 7.28
N PHE A 6 -12.81 -11.00 6.01
CA PHE A 6 -12.29 -10.23 4.89
C PHE A 6 -12.67 -8.74 5.02
N ASP A 7 -13.94 -8.44 5.29
CA ASP A 7 -14.43 -7.06 5.35
C ASP A 7 -13.82 -6.27 6.52
N ILE A 8 -13.56 -6.93 7.66
CA ILE A 8 -12.91 -6.31 8.82
C ILE A 8 -11.46 -5.93 8.51
N ASP A 9 -10.72 -6.79 7.80
CA ASP A 9 -9.33 -6.51 7.42
C ASP A 9 -9.24 -5.29 6.48
N TYR A 10 -10.15 -5.16 5.51
CA TYR A 10 -10.20 -3.97 4.64
C TYR A 10 -10.66 -2.73 5.37
N ALA A 11 -11.63 -2.83 6.28
CA ALA A 11 -12.06 -1.70 7.09
C ALA A 11 -10.91 -1.19 7.98
N TRP A 12 -10.15 -2.10 8.59
CA TRP A 12 -8.95 -1.76 9.36
C TRP A 12 -7.87 -1.13 8.48
N ALA A 13 -7.59 -1.70 7.31
CA ALA A 13 -6.60 -1.15 6.39
C ALA A 13 -7.01 0.25 5.88
N ALA A 14 -8.29 0.45 5.55
CA ALA A 14 -8.81 1.75 5.15
C ALA A 14 -8.67 2.79 6.26
N GLY A 15 -9.03 2.45 7.51
CA GLY A 15 -8.85 3.36 8.64
C GLY A 15 -7.38 3.70 8.92
N LEU A 16 -6.48 2.71 8.78
CA LEU A 16 -5.04 2.95 8.92
C LEU A 16 -4.51 3.89 7.83
N PHE A 17 -4.95 3.69 6.58
CA PHE A 17 -4.54 4.54 5.46
C PHE A 17 -5.14 5.94 5.54
N ASP A 18 -6.36 6.10 6.05
CA ASP A 18 -6.97 7.41 6.23
C ASP A 18 -6.24 8.24 7.30
N GLY A 19 -5.74 7.59 8.37
CA GLY A 19 -5.01 8.25 9.45
C GLY A 19 -3.53 8.56 9.16
N GLU A 20 -2.83 7.65 8.47
CA GLU A 20 -1.36 7.69 8.32
C GLU A 20 -0.90 7.72 6.85
N GLY A 21 -1.85 7.54 5.93
CA GLY A 21 -1.60 7.51 4.51
C GLY A 21 -1.52 8.89 3.89
N SER A 22 -0.99 8.93 2.68
CA SER A 22 -0.93 10.13 1.86
C SER A 22 -1.09 9.75 0.40
N ILE A 23 -1.97 10.48 -0.30
CA ILE A 23 -2.17 10.38 -1.73
C ILE A 23 -1.55 11.62 -2.37
N THR A 24 -0.56 11.41 -3.23
CA THR A 24 0.09 12.48 -3.99
C THR A 24 -0.15 12.25 -5.47
N ILE A 25 -0.72 13.25 -6.13
CA ILE A 25 -0.88 13.26 -7.58
C ILE A 25 0.20 14.16 -8.15
N THR A 26 1.08 13.58 -8.98
CA THR A 26 2.07 14.36 -9.73
C THR A 26 1.71 14.34 -11.21
N ASN A 27 1.83 15.49 -11.86
CA ASN A 27 1.63 15.62 -13.29
C ASN A 27 2.96 16.01 -13.95
N PRO A 28 3.83 15.03 -14.31
CA PRO A 28 5.12 15.32 -14.91
C PRO A 28 4.90 15.97 -16.27
N LYS A 29 5.61 17.07 -16.56
CA LYS A 29 5.52 17.78 -17.85
C LYS A 29 5.80 16.86 -19.06
N ASP A 30 6.61 15.82 -18.85
CA ASP A 30 7.06 14.89 -19.90
C ASP A 30 6.20 13.61 -19.99
N ARG A 31 5.03 13.56 -19.33
CA ARG A 31 4.17 12.38 -19.32
C ARG A 31 2.72 12.78 -19.63
N PRO A 32 2.00 12.02 -20.48
CA PRO A 32 0.63 12.35 -20.84
C PRO A 32 -0.37 12.08 -19.70
N ASN A 33 -0.04 11.19 -18.76
CA ASN A 33 -0.94 10.79 -17.68
C ASN A 33 -0.36 11.16 -16.30
N PRO A 34 -1.21 11.66 -15.37
CA PRO A 34 -0.81 11.92 -14.01
C PRO A 34 -0.42 10.61 -13.30
N ARG A 35 0.59 10.69 -12.45
CA ARG A 35 0.98 9.59 -11.56
C ARG A 35 0.36 9.79 -10.19
N ILE A 36 -0.30 8.76 -9.71
CA ILE A 36 -0.87 8.72 -8.37
C ILE A 36 0.07 7.89 -7.51
N TYR A 37 0.54 8.48 -6.42
CA TYR A 37 1.37 7.84 -5.41
C TYR A 37 0.54 7.68 -4.15
N LEU A 38 0.41 6.45 -3.69
CA LEU A 38 -0.15 6.16 -2.38
C LEU A 38 1.01 5.77 -1.48
N THR A 39 1.10 6.41 -0.32
CA THR A 39 2.17 6.15 0.64
C THR A 39 1.58 6.02 2.04
N LEU A 40 2.16 5.17 2.86
CA LEU A 40 1.84 5.01 4.28
C LEU A 40 3.17 4.87 5.01
N SER A 41 3.45 5.75 5.97
CA SER A 41 4.75 5.78 6.65
C SER A 41 4.56 5.82 8.16
N MET A 42 5.10 4.84 8.89
CA MET A 42 5.05 4.84 10.35
C MET A 42 6.23 4.09 10.96
N THR A 43 6.44 4.23 12.26
CA THR A 43 7.55 3.58 12.98
C THR A 43 7.28 2.08 13.26
N CYS A 44 6.03 1.62 13.20
CA CYS A 44 5.68 0.23 13.46
C CYS A 44 5.72 -0.62 12.19
N GLU A 45 6.76 -1.45 12.07
CA GLU A 45 6.94 -2.38 10.94
C GLU A 45 5.76 -3.36 10.78
N LYS A 46 5.30 -3.94 11.91
CA LYS A 46 4.28 -4.99 11.90
C LYS A 46 2.99 -4.51 11.27
N SER A 47 2.57 -3.28 11.60
CA SER A 47 1.36 -2.67 11.04
C SER A 47 1.50 -2.44 9.54
N VAL A 48 2.65 -1.94 9.07
CA VAL A 48 2.91 -1.69 7.64
C VAL A 48 2.95 -3.00 6.84
N ARG A 49 3.58 -4.05 7.38
CA ARG A 49 3.59 -5.37 6.73
C ARG A 49 2.23 -6.03 6.72
N GLN A 50 1.44 -5.88 7.79
CA GLN A 50 0.06 -6.37 7.82
C GLN A 50 -0.80 -5.64 6.80
N PHE A 51 -0.68 -4.32 6.70
CA PHE A 51 -1.36 -3.52 5.68
C PHE A 51 -0.98 -3.97 4.26
N HIS A 52 0.31 -4.16 3.99
CA HIS A 52 0.81 -4.68 2.70
C HIS A 52 0.21 -6.04 2.35
N LYS A 53 0.09 -6.94 3.34
CA LYS A 53 -0.51 -8.26 3.16
C LYS A 53 -2.00 -8.20 2.84
N ILE A 54 -2.75 -7.30 3.48
CA ILE A 54 -4.20 -7.12 3.24
C ILE A 54 -4.46 -6.48 1.86
N VAL A 55 -3.72 -5.42 1.53
CA VAL A 55 -3.89 -4.65 0.29
C VAL A 55 -3.32 -5.40 -0.92
N GLY A 56 -2.29 -6.23 -0.71
CA GLY A 56 -1.75 -7.14 -1.73
C GLY A 56 -0.95 -6.47 -2.85
N VAL A 57 -0.74 -5.14 -2.79
CA VAL A 57 0.03 -4.37 -3.78
C VAL A 57 1.02 -3.43 -3.11
N GLY A 58 1.94 -2.88 -3.90
CA GLY A 58 2.97 -1.94 -3.45
C GLY A 58 4.19 -2.62 -2.83
N THR A 59 5.10 -1.78 -2.35
CA THR A 59 6.40 -2.18 -1.80
C THR A 59 6.55 -1.60 -0.40
N VAL A 60 7.10 -2.39 0.52
CA VAL A 60 7.50 -1.92 1.86
C VAL A 60 9.00 -1.69 1.84
N THR A 61 9.42 -0.46 2.16
CA THR A 61 10.82 -0.08 2.31
C THR A 61 11.06 0.48 3.69
N GLU A 62 12.27 0.27 4.20
CA GLU A 62 12.72 0.94 5.41
C GLU A 62 13.26 2.33 5.05
N ARG A 63 12.93 3.31 5.88
CA ARG A 63 13.27 4.73 5.73
C ARG A 63 14.05 5.17 6.97
N PHE A 64 15.21 5.76 6.72
CA PHE A 64 16.10 6.34 7.73
C PHE A 64 16.80 5.36 8.70
N GLU A 65 16.77 4.05 8.45
CA GLU A 65 17.61 3.11 9.20
C GLU A 65 19.09 3.47 9.01
N GLY A 66 19.77 3.86 10.10
CA GLY A 66 21.20 4.21 10.08
C GLY A 66 21.58 5.49 9.31
N VAL A 67 20.65 6.16 8.62
CA VAL A 67 20.95 7.33 7.77
C VAL A 67 21.03 8.63 8.58
N ILE A 68 20.24 8.77 9.65
CA ILE A 68 20.20 10.00 10.45
C ILE A 68 20.34 9.68 11.93
N LYS A 69 21.44 10.14 12.53
CA LYS A 69 21.73 9.98 13.95
C LYS A 69 20.63 10.65 14.78
N GLY A 70 19.96 9.89 15.65
CA GLY A 70 18.93 10.39 16.56
C GLY A 70 17.47 10.23 16.10
N TYR A 71 17.23 9.69 14.90
CA TYR A 71 15.87 9.43 14.41
C TYR A 71 15.52 7.94 14.51
N LYS A 72 14.26 7.66 14.86
CA LYS A 72 13.75 6.28 14.86
C LYS A 72 13.58 5.81 13.41
N PRO A 73 13.89 4.53 13.12
CA PRO A 73 13.61 3.95 11.82
C PRO A 73 12.11 4.05 11.52
N GLN A 74 11.77 4.36 10.27
CA GLN A 74 10.40 4.43 9.78
C GLN A 74 10.21 3.41 8.67
N TRP A 75 9.09 2.71 8.68
CA TRP A 75 8.68 1.81 7.63
C TRP A 75 7.71 2.52 6.72
N ARG A 76 7.97 2.46 5.41
CA ARG A 76 7.16 3.10 4.39
C ARG A 76 6.63 2.05 3.43
N TRP A 77 5.32 1.96 3.33
CA TRP A 77 4.67 1.34 2.20
C TRP A 77 4.41 2.39 1.11
N SER A 78 4.64 2.03 -0.15
CA SER A 78 4.27 2.86 -1.29
C SER A 78 3.81 2.06 -2.48
N THR A 79 2.91 2.65 -3.26
CA THR A 79 2.55 2.17 -4.60
C THR A 79 2.34 3.36 -5.53
N GLU A 80 2.58 3.15 -6.82
CA GLU A 80 2.35 4.15 -7.86
C GLU A 80 1.40 3.61 -8.90
N SER A 81 0.60 4.46 -9.55
CA SER A 81 -0.32 4.06 -10.63
C SER A 81 0.35 3.70 -11.96
N SER A 82 1.66 3.47 -11.95
CA SER A 82 2.41 3.09 -13.16
C SER A 82 1.77 1.89 -13.84
N PRO A 83 1.71 1.83 -15.19
CA PRO A 83 1.19 0.66 -15.89
C PRO A 83 1.86 -0.66 -15.49
N LYS A 84 3.07 -0.60 -14.91
CA LYS A 84 3.82 -1.76 -14.42
C LYS A 84 3.30 -2.31 -13.09
N SER A 85 2.77 -1.49 -12.19
CA SER A 85 2.22 -1.93 -10.89
C SER A 85 0.79 -2.47 -11.01
N CYS A 86 0.06 -2.03 -12.03
CA CYS A 86 -1.31 -2.43 -12.32
C CYS A 86 -1.43 -3.83 -12.98
N ASN A 87 -0.32 -4.56 -13.15
CA ASN A 87 -0.31 -5.93 -13.69
C ASN A 87 -0.68 -7.02 -12.66
N PHE A 88 -1.23 -6.67 -11.49
CA PHE A 88 -1.94 -7.64 -10.68
C PHE A 88 -3.32 -7.89 -11.32
N ARG A 89 -3.29 -8.61 -12.44
CA ARG A 89 -4.46 -9.21 -13.09
C ARG A 89 -5.22 -9.93 -11.99
N GLN A 90 -6.40 -9.41 -11.66
CA GLN A 90 -7.35 -10.08 -10.78
C GLN A 90 -7.46 -11.52 -11.30
N LYS A 91 -6.88 -12.49 -10.58
CA LYS A 91 -7.30 -13.87 -10.70
C LYS A 91 -8.69 -13.90 -10.08
N THR A 92 -9.70 -13.52 -10.87
CA THR A 92 -11.06 -13.99 -10.63
C THR A 92 -10.94 -15.51 -10.60
N ARG A 93 -11.00 -16.09 -9.39
CA ARG A 93 -11.15 -17.54 -9.26
C ARG A 93 -12.48 -17.86 -9.94
N PRO A 94 -12.53 -18.73 -10.95
CA PRO A 94 -13.81 -19.14 -11.51
C PRO A 94 -14.62 -19.78 -10.39
N VAL A 95 -15.79 -19.21 -10.10
CA VAL A 95 -16.77 -19.83 -9.21
C VAL A 95 -17.30 -21.04 -9.97
N SER A 96 -16.83 -22.23 -9.61
CA SER A 96 -17.39 -23.48 -10.10
C SER A 96 -18.77 -23.66 -9.50
N HIS A 97 -19.82 -23.44 -10.30
CA HIS A 97 -21.15 -23.94 -9.97
C HIS A 97 -21.16 -25.46 -10.14
N TYR A 98 -21.45 -26.16 -9.05
CA TYR A 98 -22.06 -27.49 -9.04
C TYR A 98 -23.38 -27.36 -8.29
#